data_AF-A0A1R1YJ35-F1
#
_entry.id   AF-A0A1R1YJ35-F1
#
_cell.length_a   1.000
_cell.length_b   1.000
_cell.length_c   1.000
_cell.angle_alpha   90.00
_cell.angle_beta   90.00
_cell.angle_gamma   90.00
#
_symmetry.space_group_name_H-M   'P 1'
#
loop_
_entity.id
_entity.type
_entity.pdbx_description
1 polymer ?
#
loop_
_entity_poly.entity_id
_entity_poly.type
_entity_poly.pdbx_seq_one_letter_code
_entity_poly.pdbx_strand_id
1 'polypeptide(L)'
;MFKVKKLILNGHLQGTKLVANEYVFVNSTSPDSLGPRNLSNEKKKLTLFFTHANGFSKELWIPIITRLSNKLADDQILGRAIAVDYVPFGDSAIANRDYFTNNSYKSWQLSCCIRLCSSQ
;
A
#
# COMPACT_ATOMS: atom_id res chain seq x y z
N MET A 1 -4.77 -15.46 2.91
CA MET A 1 -5.87 -14.46 2.86
C MET A 1 -5.45 -13.25 3.69
N PHE A 2 -5.73 -12.02 3.26
CA PHE A 2 -5.36 -10.80 3.99
C PHE A 2 -6.60 -9.99 4.37
N LYS A 3 -6.48 -9.21 5.45
CA LYS A 3 -7.46 -8.21 5.86
C LYS A 3 -7.02 -6.85 5.38
N VAL A 4 -7.94 -6.05 4.85
CA VAL A 4 -7.67 -4.68 4.40
C VAL A 4 -8.12 -3.71 5.49
N LYS A 5 -7.22 -2.82 5.90
CA LYS A 5 -7.50 -1.73 6.83
C LYS A 5 -7.21 -0.41 6.14
N LYS A 6 -8.21 0.47 6.05
CA LYS A 6 -8.02 1.84 5.57
C LYS A 6 -7.30 2.66 6.64
N LEU A 7 -6.26 3.37 6.24
CA LEU A 7 -5.47 4.26 7.08
C LEU A 7 -5.57 5.68 6.51
N ILE A 8 -5.90 6.62 7.38
CA ILE A 8 -5.86 8.05 7.07
C ILE A 8 -4.71 8.63 7.88
N LEU A 9 -3.66 9.07 7.19
CA LEU A 9 -2.45 9.59 7.80
C LEU A 9 -2.36 11.10 7.57
N ASN A 10 -1.87 11.83 8.56
CA ASN A 10 -1.55 13.23 8.39
C ASN A 10 -0.21 13.35 7.66
N GLY A 11 -0.18 14.11 6.57
CA GLY A 11 1.07 14.43 5.90
C GLY A 11 1.88 15.44 6.71
N HIS A 12 3.15 15.59 6.35
CA HIS A 12 4.05 16.52 7.01
C HIS A 12 3.62 18.00 6.83
N LEU A 13 2.98 18.31 5.70
CA LEU A 13 2.46 19.65 5.41
C LEU A 13 1.09 19.85 6.08
N GLN A 14 0.86 21.02 6.65
CA GLN A 14 -0.38 21.33 7.36
C GLN A 14 -1.60 21.17 6.43
N GLY A 15 -2.63 20.47 6.91
CA GLY A 15 -3.86 20.21 6.16
C GLY A 15 -3.76 19.09 5.13
N THR A 16 -2.58 18.46 4.98
CA THR A 16 -2.41 17.37 4.03
C THR A 16 -2.78 16.03 4.64
N LYS A 17 -3.55 15.23 3.90
CA LYS A 17 -3.92 13.87 4.29
C LYS A 17 -3.45 12.90 3.23
N LEU A 18 -3.01 11.73 3.70
CA LEU A 18 -2.65 10.58 2.89
C LEU A 18 -3.64 9.47 3.21
N VAL A 19 -4.13 8.82 2.16
CA VAL A 19 -5.01 7.67 2.31
C VAL A 19 -4.24 6.43 1.90
N ALA A 20 -4.22 5.43 2.76
CA ALA A 20 -3.52 4.18 2.50
C ALA A 20 -4.41 2.98 2.83
N ASN A 21 -4.16 1.86 2.16
CA ASN A 21 -4.67 0.56 2.55
C ASN A 21 -3.52 -0.26 3.13
N GLU A 22 -3.69 -0.72 4.37
CA GLU A 22 -2.84 -1.72 4.99
C GLU A 22 -3.46 -3.10 4.78
N TYR A 23 -2.72 -3.98 4.12
CA TYR A 23 -3.05 -5.37 3.89
C TYR A 23 -2.32 -6.20 4.93
N VAL A 24 -3.05 -6.67 5.95
CA VAL A 24 -2.50 -7.48 7.04
C VAL A 24 -2.71 -8.94 6.68
N PHE A 25 -1.61 -9.68 6.56
CA PHE A 25 -1.66 -11.11 6.26
C PHE A 25 -1.95 -11.87 7.54
N VAL A 26 -3.07 -12.59 7.54
CA VAL A 26 -3.40 -13.52 8.61
C VAL A 26 -2.61 -14.79 8.33
N ASN A 27 -1.32 -14.75 8.66
CA ASN A 27 -0.58 -15.98 8.80
C ASN A 27 -1.05 -16.59 10.11
N SER A 28 -1.58 -17.81 10.02
CA SER A 28 -2.05 -18.64 11.12
C SER A 28 -0.91 -19.01 12.07
N THR A 29 -0.41 -18.03 12.80
CA THR A 29 0.41 -18.21 13.99
C THR A 29 -0.18 -17.27 15.03
N SER A 30 -1.06 -17.87 15.83
CA SER A 30 -1.51 -17.39 17.12
C SER A 30 -0.35 -16.76 17.91
N PRO A 31 -0.57 -15.65 18.63
CA PRO A 31 0.45 -15.09 19.52
C PRO A 31 0.72 -15.92 20.78
N ASP A 32 -0.10 -16.95 21.07
CA ASP A 32 -0.16 -17.59 22.38
C ASP A 32 0.58 -18.94 22.48
N SER A 33 1.83 -18.98 22.05
CA SER A 33 2.69 -20.13 22.37
C SER A 33 4.07 -19.64 22.79
N LEU A 34 4.12 -19.13 24.02
CA LEU A 34 5.34 -18.92 24.81
C LEU A 34 5.96 -20.29 25.17
N GLY A 35 6.47 -20.99 24.16
CA GLY A 35 7.44 -22.08 24.34
C GLY A 35 8.87 -21.54 24.19
N PRO A 36 9.90 -22.26 24.69
CA PRO A 36 11.27 -21.78 24.64
C PRO A 36 11.69 -21.51 23.19
N ARG A 37 12.17 -20.28 22.95
CA ARG A 37 12.57 -19.75 21.64
C ARG A 37 13.74 -20.56 21.09
N ASN A 38 13.45 -21.50 20.19
CA ASN A 38 14.44 -22.06 19.28
C ASN A 38 14.79 -20.99 18.25
N LEU A 39 15.94 -20.35 18.45
CA LEU A 39 16.43 -19.16 17.74
C LEU A 39 16.87 -19.43 16.27
N SER A 40 16.48 -20.56 15.67
CA SER A 40 17.01 -21.00 14.37
C SER A 40 16.02 -20.95 13.20
N ASN A 41 14.73 -20.69 13.43
CA ASN A 41 13.70 -20.74 12.38
C ASN A 41 12.73 -19.54 12.38
N GLU A 42 13.17 -18.35 12.83
CA GLU A 42 12.34 -17.15 12.67
C GLU A 42 12.34 -16.69 11.21
N LYS A 43 11.22 -16.92 10.52
CA LYS A 43 11.02 -16.42 9.15
C LYS A 43 11.11 -14.90 9.12
N LYS A 44 11.87 -14.35 8.17
CA LYS A 44 12.01 -12.90 7.95
C LYS A 44 10.65 -12.32 7.56
N LYS A 45 10.15 -11.43 8.40
CA LYS A 45 8.87 -10.73 8.17
C LYS A 45 9.08 -9.51 7.29
N LEU A 46 8.54 -9.56 6.08
CA LEU A 46 8.62 -8.48 5.11
C LEU A 46 7.44 -7.51 5.27
N THR A 47 7.73 -6.22 5.11
CA THR A 47 6.73 -5.18 4.89
C THR A 47 6.94 -4.61 3.50
N LEU A 48 5.91 -4.64 2.67
CA LEU A 48 5.94 -4.05 1.33
C LEU A 48 5.24 -2.69 1.34
N PHE A 49 5.81 -1.74 0.61
CA PHE A 49 5.26 -0.41 0.45
C PHE A 49 5.06 -0.13 -1.03
N PHE A 50 3.84 0.20 -1.43
CA PHE A 50 3.42 0.40 -2.80
C PHE A 50 2.96 1.83 -3.03
N THR A 51 3.42 2.40 -4.13
CA THR A 51 3.03 3.72 -4.65
C THR A 51 2.69 3.58 -6.12
N HIS A 52 1.79 4.42 -6.63
CA HIS A 52 1.41 4.41 -8.04
C HIS A 52 1.55 5.79 -8.68
N ALA A 53 1.56 5.82 -10.01
CA ALA A 53 1.45 7.05 -10.77
C ALA A 53 0.03 7.65 -10.63
N ASN A 54 -0.11 8.95 -10.87
CA ASN A 54 -1.37 9.66 -10.66
C ASN A 54 -2.51 9.09 -11.51
N GLY A 55 -3.72 9.18 -10.97
CA GLY A 55 -4.95 8.79 -11.66
C GLY A 55 -5.39 7.34 -11.44
N PHE A 56 -4.47 6.45 -11.05
CA PHE A 56 -4.81 5.08 -10.66
C PHE A 56 -5.10 4.99 -9.16
N SER A 57 -5.92 4.01 -8.78
CA SER A 57 -6.27 3.75 -7.39
C SER A 57 -5.32 2.75 -6.76
N LYS A 58 -4.89 2.94 -5.50
CA LYS A 58 -4.03 2.01 -4.73
C LYS A 58 -4.47 0.53 -4.75
N GLU A 59 -5.74 0.26 -5.04
CA GLU A 59 -6.31 -1.09 -5.20
C GLU A 59 -5.73 -1.86 -6.39
N LEU A 60 -5.06 -1.19 -7.34
CA LEU A 60 -4.37 -1.86 -8.46
C LEU A 60 -3.32 -2.90 -7.99
N TRP A 61 -2.80 -2.73 -6.77
CA TRP A 61 -1.77 -3.60 -6.23
C TRP A 61 -2.31 -4.93 -5.69
N ILE A 62 -3.63 -5.08 -5.53
CA ILE A 62 -4.25 -6.28 -4.95
C ILE A 62 -3.80 -7.58 -5.64
N PRO A 63 -3.81 -7.70 -7.00
CA PRO A 63 -3.37 -8.92 -7.66
C PRO A 63 -1.87 -9.19 -7.45
N ILE A 64 -1.05 -8.14 -7.40
CA ILE A 64 0.40 -8.24 -7.20
C ILE A 64 0.71 -8.67 -5.77
N ILE A 65 0.09 -8.04 -4.79
CA ILE A 65 0.18 -8.39 -3.36
C ILE A 65 -0.21 -9.86 -3.14
N THR A 66 -1.30 -10.31 -3.77
CA THR A 66 -1.77 -11.70 -3.70
C THR A 66 -0.77 -12.68 -4.32
N ARG A 67 -0.18 -12.32 -5.47
CA ARG A 67 0.81 -13.17 -6.13
C ARG A 67 2.11 -13.25 -5.35
N LEU A 68 2.56 -12.11 -4.79
CA LEU A 68 3.78 -12.04 -3.99
C LEU A 68 3.66 -12.84 -2.70
N SER A 69 2.50 -12.82 -2.03
CA SER A 69 2.30 -13.63 -0.82
C SER A 69 2.44 -15.14 -1.06
N ASN A 70 2.23 -15.61 -2.30
CA ASN A 70 2.33 -17.01 -2.67
C ASN A 70 3.69 -17.40 -3.26
N LYS A 71 4.59 -16.43 -3.46
CA LYS A 71 5.89 -16.62 -4.14
C LYS A 71 7.11 -16.30 -3.27
N LEU A 72 6.92 -16.15 -1.96
CA LEU A 72 8.02 -15.88 -1.05
C LEU A 72 8.90 -17.12 -0.85
N ALA A 73 10.18 -16.88 -0.54
CA ALA A 73 11.09 -17.93 -0.11
C ALA A 73 10.63 -18.54 1.22
N ASP A 74 11.05 -19.78 1.50
CA ASP A 74 10.61 -20.52 2.69
C ASP A 74 11.00 -19.83 4.01
N ASP A 75 12.09 -19.07 4.00
CA ASP A 75 12.58 -18.26 5.13
C ASP A 75 11.90 -16.89 5.23
N GLN A 76 10.94 -16.57 4.37
CA GLN A 76 10.27 -15.27 4.31
C GLN A 76 8.77 -15.39 4.52
N ILE A 77 8.20 -14.39 5.18
CA ILE A 77 6.74 -14.22 5.28
C ILE A 77 6.35 -12.78 5.00
N LEU A 78 5.28 -12.58 4.25
CA LEU A 78 4.71 -11.27 4.06
C LEU A 78 3.90 -10.93 5.31
N GLY A 79 4.39 -9.98 6.12
CA GLY A 79 3.70 -9.57 7.33
C GLY A 79 2.57 -8.60 7.03
N ARG A 80 2.90 -7.57 6.24
CA ARG A 80 1.92 -6.57 5.78
C ARG A 80 2.36 -5.94 4.47
N ALA A 81 1.40 -5.41 3.73
CA ALA A 81 1.65 -4.49 2.63
C ALA A 81 0.91 -3.18 2.86
N ILE A 82 1.48 -2.06 2.45
CA ILE A 82 0.87 -0.74 2.55
C ILE A 82 0.83 -0.15 1.14
N ALA A 83 -0.34 0.21 0.65
CA ALA A 83 -0.50 0.91 -0.61
C ALA A 83 -1.06 2.30 -0.36
N VAL A 84 -0.41 3.34 -0.89
CA VAL A 84 -0.74 4.75 -0.59
C VAL A 84 -1.24 5.46 -1.84
N ASP A 85 -2.33 6.22 -1.67
CA ASP A 85 -2.81 7.22 -2.61
C ASP A 85 -2.16 8.57 -2.27
N TYR A 86 -1.32 9.07 -3.19
CA TYR A 86 -0.80 10.41 -3.14
C TYR A 86 -1.63 11.29 -4.07
N VAL A 87 -2.22 12.34 -3.49
CA VAL A 87 -2.92 13.44 -4.20
C VAL A 87 -4.32 13.06 -4.74
N PRO A 88 -5.31 13.97 -4.65
CA PRO A 88 -6.63 13.76 -5.26
C PRO A 88 -6.59 13.91 -6.79
N PHE A 89 -6.12 12.88 -7.51
CA PHE A 89 -6.29 12.80 -8.96
C PHE A 89 -6.99 11.51 -9.40
N GLY A 90 -7.87 11.62 -10.42
CA GLY A 90 -8.58 10.50 -11.03
C GLY A 90 -9.48 9.72 -10.08
N ASP A 91 -9.56 8.41 -10.28
CA ASP A 91 -10.46 7.52 -9.52
C ASP A 91 -10.15 7.53 -8.02
N SER A 92 -8.87 7.68 -7.67
CA SER A 92 -8.40 7.80 -6.29
C SER A 92 -8.94 9.04 -5.59
N ALA A 93 -9.11 10.16 -6.31
CA ALA A 93 -9.71 11.38 -5.77
C ALA A 93 -11.19 11.18 -5.44
N ILE A 94 -11.92 10.51 -6.34
CA ILE A 94 -13.34 10.24 -6.20
C ILE A 94 -13.56 9.32 -5.00
N ALA A 95 -12.79 8.23 -4.90
CA ALA A 95 -12.90 7.25 -3.82
C ALA A 95 -12.53 7.80 -2.43
N ASN A 96 -11.80 8.92 -2.36
CA ASN A 96 -11.29 9.51 -1.13
C ASN A 96 -11.72 10.96 -0.91
N ARG A 97 -12.77 11.41 -1.61
CA ARG A 97 -13.25 12.80 -1.62
C ARG A 97 -13.49 13.37 -0.22
N ASP A 98 -14.02 12.56 0.69
CA ASP A 98 -14.36 12.99 2.05
C ASP A 98 -13.12 13.27 2.92
N TYR A 99 -11.96 12.75 2.52
CA TYR A 99 -10.71 12.90 3.28
C TYR A 99 -9.86 14.03 2.73
N PHE A 100 -9.93 14.28 1.42
CA PHE A 100 -9.24 15.40 0.78
C PHE A 100 -10.08 16.67 0.93
N THR A 101 -9.74 17.52 1.90
CA THR A 101 -10.40 18.82 2.05
C THR A 101 -10.08 19.72 0.84
N ASN A 102 -11.16 20.22 0.22
CA ASN A 102 -11.20 21.11 -0.94
C ASN A 102 -9.94 21.98 -1.11
N ASN A 103 -9.32 21.89 -2.28
CA ASN A 103 -8.28 22.78 -2.82
C ASN A 103 -6.86 22.76 -2.21
N SER A 104 -6.48 21.81 -1.37
CA SER A 104 -5.12 21.80 -0.78
C SER A 104 -3.98 21.43 -1.74
N TYR A 105 -4.25 21.11 -3.00
CA TYR A 105 -3.20 21.00 -4.01
C TYR A 105 -3.63 21.65 -5.31
N LYS A 106 -3.20 22.90 -5.50
CA LYS A 106 -3.00 23.45 -6.84
C LYS A 106 -2.22 22.40 -7.64
N SER A 107 -2.83 21.96 -8.72
CA SER A 107 -2.22 21.35 -9.89
C SER A 107 -0.70 21.47 -9.93
N TRP A 108 0.03 20.51 -9.34
CA TRP A 108 1.34 20.20 -9.89
C TRP A 108 1.05 19.42 -11.15
N GLN A 109 1.02 20.19 -12.24
CA GLN A 109 0.94 19.74 -13.61
C GLN A 109 1.80 18.48 -13.78
N LEU A 110 1.17 17.31 -13.90
CA LEU A 110 1.84 16.20 -14.56
C LEU A 110 1.81 16.46 -16.06
N SER A 111 2.81 17.24 -16.47
CA SER A 111 3.50 17.08 -17.75
C SER A 111 4.38 15.81 -17.76
N CYS A 112 4.22 14.87 -16.81
CA CYS A 112 4.97 13.63 -16.77
C CYS A 112 4.03 12.42 -16.90
N CYS A 113 4.14 11.74 -18.05
CA CYS A 113 3.79 10.32 -18.25
C CYS A 113 2.42 9.94 -18.86
N ILE A 114 2.00 10.60 -19.95
CA ILE A 114 1.51 9.87 -21.16
C ILE A 114 2.39 10.25 -22.35
N ARG A 115 3.70 10.15 -22.17
CA ARG A 115 4.62 9.86 -23.28
C ARG A 115 5.21 8.48 -23.03
N LEU A 116 4.33 7.50 -22.95
CA LEU A 116 4.70 6.15 -23.32
C LEU A 116 5.14 6.24 -24.77
N CYS A 117 6.41 5.94 -25.01
CA CYS A 117 6.98 5.70 -26.31
C CYS A 117 6.09 4.72 -27.08
N SER A 118 5.25 5.23 -27.97
CA SER A 118 4.91 4.53 -29.19
C SER A 118 6.12 4.67 -30.10
N SER A 119 7.00 3.66 -30.09
CA SER A 119 7.89 3.43 -31.22
C SER A 119 7.03 2.92 -32.39
N GLN A 120 6.80 3.79 -33.37
CA GLN A 120 6.68 3.42 -34.78
C GLN A 120 7.44 4.47 -35.58
#